data_AF-A0A1V5GJS7-F1
#
_entry.id   AF-A0A1V5GJS7-F1
#
_cell.length_a   1.000
_cell.length_b   1.000
_cell.length_c   1.000
_cell.angle_alpha   90.00
_cell.angle_beta   90.00
_cell.angle_gamma   90.00
#
_symmetry.space_group_name_H-M   'P 1'
#
loop_
_entity.id
_entity.type
_entity.pdbx_description
1 polymer ?
#
loop_
_entity_poly.entity_id
_entity_poly.type
_entity_poly.pdbx_seq_one_letter_code
_entity_poly.pdbx_strand_id
1 'polypeptide(L)'
;MSYSYVSKKDYKPFKKEFDAILSEMQIIMRKEHKVTMEIRLVGSGANNCVTKDDSTRFWDLDYNIIIRNLPDKFAKSPDKLKEKIRLTIDRVKDSGKYLKGYNISFGKNSTLPITYKVTKNNKPIMGVDIAIIRYDKKTFSAFGI
;
A
#
# COMPACT_ATOMS: atom_id res chain seq x y z
N MET A 1 -7.30 26.36 4.49
CA MET A 1 -7.18 24.91 4.70
C MET A 1 -6.06 24.69 5.70
N SER A 2 -6.34 24.09 6.85
CA SER A 2 -5.32 23.82 7.88
C SER A 2 -5.06 22.31 7.96
N TYR A 3 -3.80 21.97 8.17
CA TYR A 3 -3.35 20.60 8.35
C TYR A 3 -2.72 20.50 9.73
N SER A 4 -3.14 19.51 10.51
CA SER A 4 -2.51 19.19 11.79
C SER A 4 -1.77 17.87 11.72
N TYR A 5 -0.73 17.73 12.53
CA TYR A 5 -0.09 16.44 12.71
C TYR A 5 -1.04 15.44 13.37
N VAL A 6 -1.08 14.22 12.85
CA VAL A 6 -1.71 13.07 13.50
C VAL A 6 -0.75 12.57 14.56
N SER A 7 -1.26 12.36 15.78
CA SER A 7 -0.40 11.88 16.85
C SER A 7 0.09 10.45 16.52
N LYS A 8 1.34 10.14 16.89
CA LYS A 8 1.88 8.78 16.74
C LYS A 8 1.00 7.70 17.37
N LYS A 9 0.25 8.02 18.41
CA LYS A 9 -0.66 7.09 19.08
C LYS A 9 -1.83 6.70 18.18
N ASP A 10 -2.28 7.60 17.31
CA ASP A 10 -3.47 7.41 16.50
C ASP A 10 -3.16 6.60 15.22
N TYR A 11 -2.07 6.91 14.52
CA TYR A 11 -1.78 6.23 13.24
C TYR A 11 -0.98 4.93 13.39
N LYS A 12 -0.17 4.78 14.45
CA LYS A 12 0.75 3.64 14.62
C LYS A 12 0.05 2.27 14.68
N PRO A 13 -1.12 2.10 15.34
CA PRO A 13 -1.84 0.83 15.31
C PRO A 13 -2.24 0.42 13.90
N PHE A 14 -2.83 1.34 13.13
CA PHE A 14 -3.23 1.09 11.74
C PHE A 14 -2.04 0.79 10.84
N LYS A 15 -0.96 1.58 10.97
CA LYS A 15 0.29 1.32 10.26
C LYS A 15 0.80 -0.09 10.54
N LYS A 16 0.85 -0.50 11.81
CA LYS A 16 1.34 -1.83 12.20
C LYS A 16 0.53 -2.95 11.55
N GLU A 17 -0.79 -2.81 11.53
CA GLU A 17 -1.66 -3.82 10.91
C GLU A 17 -1.55 -3.82 9.38
N PHE A 18 -1.42 -2.65 8.75
CA PHE A 18 -1.21 -2.58 7.31
C PHE A 18 0.17 -3.09 6.87
N ASP A 19 1.22 -2.81 7.65
CA ASP A 19 2.56 -3.40 7.47
C ASP A 19 2.48 -4.94 7.51
N ALA A 20 1.65 -5.50 8.39
CA ALA A 20 1.45 -6.94 8.48
C ALA A 20 0.71 -7.50 7.26
N ILE A 21 -0.32 -6.80 6.75
CA ILE A 21 -0.98 -7.15 5.47
C ILE A 21 0.05 -7.19 4.33
N LEU A 22 0.88 -6.16 4.18
CA LEU A 22 1.88 -6.09 3.12
C LEU A 22 2.97 -7.17 3.30
N SER A 23 3.34 -7.49 4.53
CA SER A 23 4.29 -8.57 4.83
C SER A 23 3.73 -9.96 4.45
N GLU A 24 2.46 -10.24 4.75
CA GLU A 24 1.82 -11.50 4.35
C GLU A 24 1.67 -11.58 2.82
N MET A 25 1.31 -10.48 2.16
CA MET A 25 1.32 -10.38 0.70
C MET A 25 2.70 -10.67 0.12
N GLN A 26 3.76 -10.10 0.66
CA GLN A 26 5.14 -10.34 0.22
C GLN A 26 5.52 -11.82 0.32
N ILE A 27 5.14 -12.50 1.42
CA ILE A 27 5.37 -13.93 1.62
C ILE A 27 4.64 -14.75 0.55
N ILE A 28 3.38 -14.43 0.27
CA ILE A 28 2.58 -15.10 -0.76
C ILE A 28 3.20 -14.93 -2.14
N MET A 29 3.49 -13.68 -2.53
CA MET A 29 4.07 -13.35 -3.84
C MET A 29 5.41 -14.08 -4.06
N ARG A 30 6.24 -14.19 -3.01
CA ARG A 30 7.47 -14.97 -3.06
C ARG A 30 7.21 -16.46 -3.25
N LYS A 31 6.27 -17.05 -2.50
CA LYS A 31 6.00 -18.50 -2.53
C LYS A 31 5.35 -18.94 -3.85
N GLU A 32 4.24 -18.30 -4.22
CA GLU A 32 3.36 -18.67 -5.34
C GLU A 32 3.85 -18.14 -6.69
N HIS A 33 4.55 -17.00 -6.67
CA HIS A 33 4.91 -16.30 -7.90
C HIS A 33 6.41 -16.09 -8.09
N LYS A 34 7.25 -16.43 -7.10
CA LYS A 34 8.72 -16.21 -7.13
C LYS A 34 9.12 -14.74 -7.33
N VAL A 35 8.21 -13.82 -7.02
CA VAL A 35 8.48 -12.37 -7.01
C VAL A 35 9.01 -12.00 -5.63
N THR A 36 10.19 -11.37 -5.57
CA THR A 36 10.71 -10.80 -4.32
C THR A 36 10.70 -9.29 -4.41
N MET A 37 10.44 -8.63 -3.30
CA MET A 37 10.27 -7.19 -3.23
C MET A 37 10.76 -6.67 -1.88
N GLU A 38 11.00 -5.37 -1.80
CA GLU A 38 11.17 -4.62 -0.56
C GLU A 38 9.99 -3.67 -0.41
N ILE A 39 9.47 -3.49 0.80
CA ILE A 39 8.37 -2.58 1.08
C ILE A 39 8.93 -1.43 1.91
N ARG A 40 8.73 -0.21 1.44
CA ARG A 40 9.12 1.01 2.15
C ARG A 40 7.91 1.89 2.37
N LEU A 41 7.69 2.29 3.62
CA LEU A 41 6.85 3.45 3.87
C LEU A 41 7.59 4.69 3.39
N VAL A 42 6.92 5.55 2.64
CA VAL A 42 7.43 6.82 2.10
C VAL A 42 6.49 7.95 2.48
N GLY A 43 6.82 9.17 2.04
CA GLY A 43 5.97 10.34 2.29
C GLY A 43 5.84 10.70 3.77
N SER A 44 4.66 11.22 4.11
CA SER A 44 4.34 11.79 5.43
C SER A 44 4.49 10.75 6.57
N GLY A 45 4.15 9.48 6.28
CA GLY A 45 4.31 8.35 7.20
C GLY A 45 5.75 8.02 7.58
N ALA A 46 6.70 8.19 6.64
CA ALA A 46 8.11 7.83 6.86
C ALA A 46 8.85 8.81 7.77
N ASN A 47 8.45 10.09 7.75
CA ASN A 47 9.12 11.16 8.50
C ASN A 47 8.42 11.48 9.84
N ASN A 48 7.48 10.66 10.30
CA ASN A 48 6.58 10.98 11.42
C ASN A 48 5.79 12.29 11.21
N CYS A 49 5.61 12.70 9.96
CA CYS A 49 4.94 13.93 9.57
C CYS A 49 3.56 13.64 8.97
N VAL A 50 2.86 12.62 9.48
CA VAL A 50 1.50 12.30 9.03
C VAL A 50 0.61 13.49 9.31
N THR A 51 0.17 14.18 8.26
CA THR A 51 -0.74 15.31 8.36
C THR A 51 -2.16 14.83 8.12
N LYS A 52 -3.09 15.27 8.95
CA LYS A 52 -4.52 15.19 8.68
C LYS A 52 -5.00 16.54 8.17
N ASP A 53 -5.91 16.51 7.22
CA ASP A 53 -6.74 17.68 6.92
C ASP A 53 -7.67 17.91 8.12
N ASP A 54 -7.65 19.11 8.70
CA ASP A 54 -8.43 19.40 9.91
C ASP A 54 -9.94 19.37 9.69
N SER A 55 -10.39 19.52 8.44
CA SER A 55 -11.80 19.44 8.07
C SER A 55 -12.31 17.99 8.03
N THR A 56 -11.49 17.05 7.55
CA THR A 56 -11.88 15.65 7.36
C THR A 56 -11.30 14.69 8.40
N ARG A 57 -10.24 15.11 9.09
CA ARG A 57 -9.37 14.29 9.96
C ARG A 57 -8.76 13.07 9.24
N PHE A 58 -8.81 13.05 7.91
CA PHE A 58 -8.31 11.98 7.07
C PHE A 58 -6.80 12.14 6.86
N TRP A 59 -6.08 11.03 6.83
CA TRP A 59 -4.63 10.99 6.62
C TRP A 59 -4.25 9.74 5.84
N ASP A 60 -3.09 9.76 5.19
CA ASP A 60 -2.66 8.72 4.27
C ASP A 60 -1.34 8.07 4.69
N LEU A 61 -1.18 6.79 4.33
CA LEU A 61 0.11 6.09 4.34
C LEU A 61 0.54 5.80 2.91
N ASP A 62 1.72 6.29 2.54
CA ASP A 62 2.30 6.03 1.23
C ASP A 62 3.32 4.90 1.33
N TYR A 63 3.20 3.89 0.47
CA TYR A 63 4.14 2.78 0.39
C TYR A 63 4.71 2.64 -1.01
N ASN A 64 6.00 2.32 -1.07
CA ASN A 64 6.69 1.84 -2.25
C ASN A 64 6.93 0.34 -2.12
N ILE A 65 6.41 -0.45 -3.06
CA ILE A 65 6.81 -1.83 -3.29
C ILE A 65 7.90 -1.83 -4.37
N ILE A 66 9.12 -2.12 -3.96
CA ILE A 66 10.30 -2.15 -4.83
C ILE A 66 10.59 -3.58 -5.25
N ILE A 67 10.38 -3.91 -6.52
CA ILE A 67 10.63 -5.26 -7.04
C ILE A 67 12.13 -5.54 -7.07
N ARG A 68 12.55 -6.62 -6.41
CA ARG A 68 13.94 -7.09 -6.31
C ARG A 68 14.23 -8.26 -7.26
N ASN A 69 13.26 -9.16 -7.42
CA ASN A 69 13.33 -10.25 -8.39
C ASN A 69 11.99 -10.36 -9.13
N LEU A 70 12.05 -10.42 -10.46
CA LEU A 70 10.88 -10.53 -11.31
C LEU A 70 11.05 -11.70 -12.28
N PRO A 71 10.23 -12.75 -12.19
CA PRO A 71 10.26 -13.85 -13.16
C PRO A 71 9.81 -13.40 -14.56
N ASP A 72 10.32 -14.07 -15.59
CA ASP A 72 10.10 -13.70 -17.00
C ASP A 72 8.63 -13.61 -17.41
N LYS A 73 7.76 -14.43 -16.81
CA LYS A 73 6.30 -14.40 -17.05
C LYS A 73 5.65 -13.05 -16.77
N PHE A 74 6.30 -12.19 -15.97
CA PHE A 74 5.85 -10.83 -15.66
C PHE A 74 6.72 -9.75 -16.30
N ALA A 75 7.87 -10.09 -16.91
CA ALA A 75 8.84 -9.12 -17.42
C ALA A 75 8.22 -8.18 -18.47
N LYS A 76 7.33 -8.70 -19.32
CA LYS A 76 6.62 -7.95 -20.37
C LYS A 76 5.16 -7.63 -20.01
N SER A 77 4.77 -7.73 -18.74
CA SER A 77 3.38 -7.54 -18.32
C SER A 77 3.28 -6.86 -16.95
N PRO A 78 3.67 -5.57 -16.86
CA PRO A 78 3.60 -4.81 -15.61
C PRO A 78 2.18 -4.74 -15.04
N ASP A 79 1.15 -4.65 -15.88
CA ASP A 79 -0.24 -4.62 -15.43
C ASP A 79 -0.67 -5.93 -14.77
N LYS A 80 -0.23 -7.08 -15.31
CA LYS A 80 -0.49 -8.39 -14.71
C LYS A 80 0.20 -8.53 -13.35
N LEU A 81 1.41 -7.97 -13.20
CA LEU A 81 2.10 -7.94 -11.91
C LEU A 81 1.34 -7.07 -10.90
N LYS A 82 0.95 -5.85 -11.30
CA LYS A 82 0.19 -4.92 -10.47
C LYS A 82 -1.14 -5.52 -10.03
N GLU A 83 -1.87 -6.12 -10.95
CA GLU A 83 -3.13 -6.81 -10.64
C GLU A 83 -2.91 -7.99 -9.68
N LYS A 84 -1.86 -8.79 -9.88
CA LYS A 84 -1.57 -9.91 -8.99
C LYS A 84 -1.26 -9.46 -7.56
N ILE A 85 -0.47 -8.39 -7.43
CA ILE A 85 -0.18 -7.76 -6.13
C ILE A 85 -1.49 -7.28 -5.49
N ARG A 86 -2.31 -6.50 -6.22
CA ARG A 86 -3.61 -6.02 -5.73
C ARG A 86 -4.51 -7.15 -5.24
N LEU A 87 -4.74 -8.18 -6.06
CA LEU A 87 -5.57 -9.33 -5.71
C LEU A 87 -5.03 -10.08 -4.49
N THR A 88 -3.71 -10.13 -4.32
CA THR A 88 -3.09 -10.75 -3.14
C THR A 88 -3.33 -9.92 -1.89
N ILE A 89 -3.20 -8.60 -1.96
CA ILE A 89 -3.55 -7.70 -0.85
C ILE A 89 -5.03 -7.86 -0.51
N ASP A 90 -5.90 -7.89 -1.51
CA ASP A 90 -7.35 -8.07 -1.33
C ASP A 90 -7.67 -9.38 -0.61
N ARG A 91 -7.00 -10.48 -1.01
CA ARG A 91 -7.13 -11.79 -0.35
C ARG A 91 -6.68 -11.75 1.11
N VAL A 92 -5.57 -11.07 1.41
CA VAL A 92 -5.02 -10.98 2.78
C VAL A 92 -5.92 -10.13 3.67
N LYS A 93 -6.38 -8.96 3.20
CA LYS A 93 -7.26 -8.08 3.99
C LYS A 93 -8.61 -8.75 4.30
N ASP A 94 -9.14 -9.56 3.39
CA ASP A 94 -10.44 -10.23 3.55
C ASP A 94 -10.36 -11.48 4.44
N SER A 95 -9.16 -11.86 4.91
CA SER A 95 -8.99 -12.97 5.87
C SER A 95 -9.59 -12.69 7.27
N GLY A 96 -9.99 -11.45 7.56
CA GLY A 96 -10.55 -11.04 8.85
C GLY A 96 -9.52 -10.95 10.00
N LYS A 97 -8.23 -11.13 9.69
CA LYS A 97 -7.13 -11.08 10.68
C LYS A 97 -6.76 -9.65 11.10
N TYR A 98 -6.90 -8.70 10.19
CA TYR A 98 -6.37 -7.33 10.30
C TYR A 98 -7.49 -6.29 10.31
N LEU A 99 -7.20 -5.16 10.94
CA LEU A 99 -8.06 -3.99 11.12
C LEU A 99 -9.48 -4.37 11.56
N LYS A 100 -9.58 -5.22 12.59
CA LYS A 100 -10.86 -5.71 13.11
C LYS A 100 -11.77 -4.55 13.52
N GLY A 101 -13.02 -4.59 13.06
CA GLY A 101 -14.00 -3.51 13.29
C GLY A 101 -13.88 -2.33 12.33
N TYR A 102 -13.03 -2.45 11.31
CA TYR A 102 -12.91 -1.50 10.20
C TYR A 102 -13.16 -2.21 8.88
N ASN A 103 -13.62 -1.46 7.87
CA ASN A 103 -13.76 -1.95 6.51
C ASN A 103 -12.64 -1.36 5.66
N ILE A 104 -11.97 -2.22 4.89
CA ILE A 104 -10.94 -1.83 3.93
C ILE A 104 -11.52 -2.01 2.53
N SER A 105 -11.55 -0.93 1.73
CA SER A 105 -12.05 -0.99 0.36
C SER A 105 -11.25 -1.99 -0.49
N PHE A 106 -11.81 -2.44 -1.61
CA PHE A 106 -11.00 -3.10 -2.63
C PHE A 106 -9.99 -2.12 -3.22
N GLY A 107 -8.83 -2.64 -3.61
CA GLY A 107 -7.80 -1.84 -4.25
C GLY A 107 -8.32 -1.25 -5.56
N LYS A 108 -8.28 0.08 -5.70
CA LYS A 108 -8.59 0.72 -6.98
C LYS A 108 -7.36 0.65 -7.88
N ASN A 109 -7.49 0.01 -9.03
CA ASN A 109 -6.43 -0.02 -10.03
C ASN A 109 -6.50 1.25 -10.88
N SER A 110 -5.99 2.37 -10.35
CA SER A 110 -5.78 3.59 -11.11
C SER A 110 -4.48 3.50 -11.92
N THR A 111 -4.25 4.42 -12.88
CA THR A 111 -3.02 4.47 -13.68
C THR A 111 -1.75 4.63 -12.82
N LEU A 112 -1.87 5.18 -11.60
CA LEU A 112 -0.75 5.55 -10.73
C LEU A 112 -0.63 4.54 -9.54
N PRO A 113 -1.07 4.79 -8.28
CA PRO A 113 -0.96 3.82 -7.19
C PRO A 113 -2.14 2.82 -7.12
N ILE A 114 -1.93 1.71 -6.39
CA ILE A 114 -3.04 0.92 -5.85
C ILE A 114 -3.51 1.62 -4.57
N THR A 115 -4.76 2.09 -4.57
CA THR A 115 -5.32 2.85 -3.46
C THR A 115 -6.31 2.02 -2.66
N TYR A 116 -6.16 2.07 -1.34
CA TYR A 116 -7.07 1.50 -0.34
C TYR A 116 -7.63 2.61 0.55
N LYS A 117 -8.89 2.46 0.99
CA LYS A 117 -9.50 3.32 2.02
C LYS A 117 -9.97 2.48 3.19
N VAL A 118 -9.62 2.91 4.39
CA VAL A 118 -10.13 2.32 5.63
C VAL A 118 -11.28 3.18 6.14
N THR A 119 -12.39 2.54 6.45
CA THR A 119 -13.60 3.19 6.97
C THR A 119 -14.03 2.58 8.31
N LYS A 120 -14.60 3.40 9.17
CA LYS A 120 -15.28 2.99 10.41
C LYS A 120 -16.67 3.60 10.39
N ASN A 121 -17.72 2.79 10.57
CA ASN A 121 -19.12 3.24 10.52
C ASN A 121 -19.41 4.09 9.27
N ASN A 122 -18.96 3.62 8.09
CA ASN A 122 -19.09 4.29 6.79
C ASN A 122 -18.38 5.64 6.65
N LYS A 123 -17.56 6.07 7.63
CA LYS A 123 -16.74 7.27 7.52
C LYS A 123 -15.30 6.89 7.15
N PRO A 124 -14.71 7.49 6.10
CA PRO A 124 -13.31 7.29 5.78
C PRO A 124 -12.44 7.90 6.88
N ILE A 125 -11.45 7.14 7.34
CA ILE A 125 -10.55 7.57 8.42
C ILE A 125 -9.10 7.65 7.99
N MET A 126 -8.70 6.83 7.01
CA MET A 126 -7.38 6.88 6.40
C MET A 126 -7.39 6.26 5.00
N GLY A 127 -6.42 6.65 4.19
CA GLY A 127 -6.09 5.99 2.94
C GLY A 127 -4.73 5.33 2.99
N VAL A 128 -4.51 4.45 2.03
CA VAL A 128 -3.19 3.86 1.77
C VAL A 128 -2.97 3.85 0.27
N ASP A 129 -1.90 4.49 -0.15
CA ASP A 129 -1.47 4.51 -1.54
C ASP A 129 -0.19 3.69 -1.70
N ILE A 130 -0.20 2.80 -2.68
CA ILE A 130 0.89 1.87 -2.92
C ILE A 130 1.42 2.04 -4.34
N ALA A 131 2.62 2.59 -4.47
CA ALA A 131 3.36 2.64 -5.72
C ALA A 131 4.18 1.36 -5.91
N ILE A 132 4.24 0.85 -7.14
CA ILE A 132 5.07 -0.31 -7.49
C ILE A 132 6.23 0.19 -8.34
N ILE A 133 7.45 -0.02 -7.84
CA ILE A 133 8.70 0.42 -8.46
C ILE A 133 9.45 -0.80 -8.97
N ARG A 134 9.85 -0.76 -10.25
CA ARG A 134 10.67 -1.77 -10.89
C ARG A 134 11.91 -1.10 -11.48
N TYR A 135 13.09 -1.63 -11.19
CA TYR A 135 14.31 -1.20 -11.83
C TYR A 135 14.53 -2.02 -13.11
N ASP A 136 14.39 -1.40 -14.27
CA ASP A 136 14.86 -1.98 -15.52
C ASP A 136 16.35 -1.68 -15.69
N LYS A 137 17.16 -2.71 -15.93
CA LYS A 137 18.61 -2.60 -16.18
C LYS A 137 19.00 -1.75 -17.41
N LYS A 138 18.04 -1.13 -18.12
CA LYS A 138 18.28 -0.32 -19.32
C LYS A 138 17.85 1.14 -19.24
N THR A 139 17.09 1.58 -18.24
CA THR A 139 16.75 3.01 -18.09
C THR A 139 16.03 3.25 -16.76
N PHE A 140 16.39 4.32 -16.05
CA PHE A 140 15.61 4.81 -14.93
C PHE A 140 14.25 5.30 -15.44
N SER A 141 13.20 4.50 -15.26
CA SER A 141 11.82 4.97 -15.34
C SER A 141 11.11 4.65 -14.03
N ALA A 142 10.98 5.66 -13.18
CA ALA A 142 9.95 5.64 -12.17
C ALA A 142 8.61 5.84 -12.91
N PHE A 143 7.68 4.91 -12.76
CA PHE A 143 6.29 5.20 -13.09
C PHE A 143 5.75 6.12 -11.98
N GLY A 144 5.80 7.43 -12.24
CA GLY A 144 5.29 8.45 -11.33
C GLY A 144 5.78 9.86 -11.66
N ILE A 145 4.97 10.60 -12.41
CA ILE A 145 4.64 12.01 -12.15
C ILE A 145 3.12 12.06 -12.03
#